data_AF-A0A2P5KQS1-F1
#
_entry.id   AF-A0A2P5KQS1-F1
#
_cell.length_a   1.000
_cell.length_b   1.000
_cell.length_c   1.000
_cell.angle_alpha   90.00
_cell.angle_beta   90.00
_cell.angle_gamma   90.00
#
_symmetry.space_group_name_H-M   'P 1'
#
loop_
_entity.id
_entity.type
_entity.pdbx_description
1 polymer ?
#
loop_
_entity_poly.entity_id
_entity_poly.type
_entity_poly.pdbx_seq_one_letter_code
_entity_poly.pdbx_strand_id
1 'polypeptide(L)'
;MKTIAAVAFTLSLSFIATPVTHAADGEARSKVAWPKPTRSAKPNEKVCRHKFSNGERTVWICEKAQPCCEWEQLNYYVKCGSTVTGCL
;
A
#
# COMPACT_ATOMS: atom_id res chain seq x y z
N MET A 1 43.09 36.04 -26.77
CA MET A 1 41.72 36.04 -27.33
C MET A 1 40.85 35.18 -26.43
N LYS A 2 39.65 35.68 -26.10
CA LYS A 2 38.77 35.28 -24.98
C LYS A 2 37.90 34.06 -25.32
N THR A 3 37.88 33.10 -24.38
CA THR A 3 36.79 32.20 -23.91
C THR A 3 35.55 31.96 -24.81
N ILE A 4 35.30 30.71 -25.25
CA ILE A 4 34.37 29.69 -24.68
C ILE A 4 32.88 30.07 -24.78
N ALA A 5 32.07 29.25 -25.46
CA ALA A 5 30.92 28.54 -24.87
C ALA A 5 30.02 27.90 -25.95
N ALA A 6 30.22 26.59 -26.20
CA ALA A 6 29.17 25.75 -26.76
C ALA A 6 28.22 25.36 -25.63
N VAL A 7 27.00 25.91 -25.62
CA VAL A 7 25.97 25.55 -24.65
C VAL A 7 25.23 24.33 -25.16
N ALA A 8 25.64 23.15 -24.67
CA ALA A 8 24.88 21.92 -24.81
C ALA A 8 23.71 21.95 -23.80
N PHE A 9 22.50 22.17 -24.31
CA PHE A 9 21.26 22.06 -23.54
C PHE A 9 20.99 20.59 -23.23
N THR A 10 21.45 20.10 -22.08
CA THR A 10 21.06 18.79 -21.56
C THR A 10 19.62 18.87 -21.06
N LEU A 11 18.66 18.37 -21.85
CA LEU A 11 17.29 18.11 -21.38
C LEU A 11 17.32 17.02 -20.30
N SER A 12 17.29 17.43 -19.05
CA SER A 12 17.04 16.56 -17.92
C SER A 12 15.54 16.23 -17.87
N LEU A 13 15.13 15.06 -18.35
CA LEU A 13 13.80 14.54 -18.06
C LEU A 13 13.73 14.12 -16.59
N SER A 14 13.15 14.98 -15.77
CA SER A 14 12.79 14.68 -14.39
C SER A 14 11.73 13.58 -14.38
N PHE A 15 12.13 12.36 -14.00
CA PHE A 15 11.19 11.30 -13.62
C PHE A 15 10.44 11.75 -12.36
N ILE A 16 9.18 12.15 -12.53
CA ILE A 16 8.28 12.44 -11.40
C ILE A 16 7.83 11.08 -10.84
N ALA A 17 8.53 10.60 -9.82
CA ALA A 17 8.14 9.42 -9.08
C ALA A 17 6.86 9.72 -8.28
N THR A 18 5.71 9.31 -8.80
CA THR A 18 4.46 9.28 -8.01
C THR A 18 4.61 8.25 -6.88
N PRO A 19 4.33 8.59 -5.61
CA PRO A 19 4.41 7.62 -4.53
C PRO A 19 3.38 6.51 -4.78
N VAL A 20 3.88 5.31 -5.03
CA VAL A 20 3.04 4.12 -5.17
C VAL A 20 2.59 3.72 -3.77
N THR A 21 1.51 4.32 -3.28
CA THR A 21 0.74 3.76 -2.18
C THR A 21 0.16 2.43 -2.67
N HIS A 22 0.86 1.34 -2.40
CA HIS A 22 0.35 -0.02 -2.65
C HIS A 22 -0.78 -0.29 -1.66
N ALA A 23 -2.00 0.09 -2.03
CA ALA A 23 -3.20 -0.35 -1.34
C ALA A 23 -3.26 -1.88 -1.38
N ALA A 24 -3.54 -2.51 -0.24
CA ALA A 24 -3.74 -3.94 -0.18
C ALA A 24 -4.95 -4.36 -1.04
N ASP A 25 -4.93 -5.59 -1.55
CA ASP A 25 -6.02 -6.08 -2.39
C ASP A 25 -7.32 -6.11 -1.58
N GLY A 26 -8.42 -5.68 -2.20
CA GLY A 26 -9.72 -5.59 -1.54
C GLY A 26 -9.81 -4.52 -0.45
N GLU A 27 -8.79 -3.67 -0.27
CA GLU A 27 -8.71 -2.75 0.86
C GLU A 27 -9.83 -1.70 0.85
N ALA A 28 -10.54 -1.59 1.97
CA ALA A 28 -11.53 -0.56 2.22
C ALA A 28 -11.41 -0.06 3.66
N ARG A 29 -11.59 1.25 3.87
CA ARG A 29 -11.42 1.92 5.17
C ARG A 29 -12.63 2.78 5.55
N SER A 30 -12.95 2.85 6.84
CA SER A 30 -14.03 3.70 7.36
C SER A 30 -13.87 3.98 8.85
N LYS A 31 -14.21 5.20 9.29
CA LYS A 31 -14.30 5.56 10.71
C LYS A 31 -15.69 5.35 11.32
N VAL A 32 -16.71 5.12 10.49
CA VAL A 32 -18.12 5.08 10.94
C VAL A 32 -18.55 3.64 11.26
N ALA A 33 -18.35 2.72 10.32
CA ALA A 33 -18.75 1.32 10.44
C ALA A 33 -17.67 0.39 9.86
N TRP A 34 -17.85 -0.93 9.97
CA TRP A 34 -17.01 -1.87 9.24
C TRP A 34 -17.29 -1.75 7.74
N PRO A 35 -16.30 -1.37 6.91
CA PRO A 35 -16.51 -1.29 5.48
C PRO A 35 -16.63 -2.69 4.87
N LYS A 36 -17.30 -2.77 3.72
CA LYS A 36 -17.24 -3.97 2.87
C LYS A 36 -15.95 -3.89 2.03
N PRO A 37 -15.24 -5.01 1.81
CA PRO A 37 -14.10 -5.03 0.90
C PRO A 37 -14.54 -4.62 -0.51
N THR A 38 -13.61 -4.06 -1.30
CA THR A 38 -13.92 -3.56 -2.65
C THR A 38 -14.30 -4.66 -3.65
N ARG A 39 -14.00 -5.92 -3.31
CA ARG A 39 -14.43 -7.13 -4.03
C ARG A 39 -14.77 -8.25 -3.06
N SER A 40 -15.46 -9.27 -3.51
CA SER A 40 -15.64 -10.49 -2.72
C SER A 40 -14.35 -11.32 -2.65
N ALA A 41 -14.12 -12.01 -1.54
CA ALA A 41 -13.04 -12.99 -1.42
C ALA A 41 -13.35 -14.25 -2.25
N LYS A 42 -12.32 -14.81 -2.87
CA LYS A 42 -12.36 -16.07 -3.62
C LYS A 42 -12.17 -17.29 -2.69
N PRO A 43 -12.43 -18.54 -3.14
CA PRO A 43 -12.35 -19.72 -2.28
C PRO A 43 -11.02 -19.93 -1.53
N ASN A 44 -9.89 -19.48 -2.09
CA ASN A 44 -8.56 -19.59 -1.46
C ASN A 44 -8.10 -18.31 -0.76
N GLU A 45 -9.02 -17.36 -0.55
CA GLU A 45 -8.76 -16.10 0.10
C GLU A 45 -9.56 -15.98 1.41
N LYS A 46 -9.17 -15.02 2.23
CA LYS A 46 -9.84 -14.63 3.47
C LYS A 46 -9.91 -13.11 3.53
N VAL A 47 -10.94 -12.62 4.21
CA VAL A 47 -11.06 -11.19 4.52
C VAL A 47 -10.35 -10.95 5.84
N CYS A 48 -9.29 -10.15 5.79
CA CYS A 48 -8.61 -9.58 6.93
C CYS A 48 -9.37 -8.33 7.39
N ARG A 49 -9.36 -8.07 8.71
CA ARG A 49 -10.03 -6.92 9.31
C ARG A 49 -9.25 -6.44 10.52
N HIS A 50 -9.09 -5.12 10.66
CA HIS A 50 -8.42 -4.51 11.80
C HIS A 50 -9.06 -3.16 12.13
N LYS A 51 -9.12 -2.83 13.43
CA LYS A 51 -9.54 -1.51 13.90
C LYS A 51 -8.32 -0.86 14.55
N PHE A 52 -7.82 0.17 13.89
CA PHE A 52 -6.69 0.95 14.35
C PHE A 52 -7.03 1.82 15.56
N SER A 53 -6.00 2.25 16.27
CA SER A 53 -6.05 3.11 17.46
C SER A 53 -6.67 4.48 17.15
N ASN A 54 -6.54 4.97 15.92
CA ASN A 54 -7.19 6.18 15.43
C ASN A 54 -8.71 6.03 15.16
N GLY A 55 -9.27 4.85 15.46
CA GLY A 55 -10.68 4.51 15.25
C GLY A 55 -11.03 4.07 13.83
N GLU A 56 -10.08 4.07 12.90
CA GLU A 56 -10.29 3.59 11.53
C GLU A 56 -10.42 2.07 11.48
N ARG A 57 -11.47 1.60 10.82
CA ARG A 57 -11.72 0.19 10.56
C ARG A 57 -11.34 -0.09 9.11
N THR A 58 -10.42 -1.02 8.93
CA THR A 58 -9.92 -1.44 7.61
C THR A 58 -10.20 -2.91 7.39
N VAL A 59 -10.67 -3.25 6.20
CA VAL A 59 -10.75 -4.62 5.70
C VAL A 59 -9.92 -4.74 4.43
N TRP A 60 -9.31 -5.89 4.22
CA TRP A 60 -8.54 -6.23 3.01
C TRP A 60 -8.60 -7.73 2.78
N ILE A 61 -8.12 -8.20 1.63
CA ILE A 61 -8.21 -9.59 1.22
C ILE A 61 -6.81 -10.15 1.05
N CYS A 62 -6.58 -11.30 1.66
CA CYS A 62 -5.35 -12.06 1.50
C CYS A 62 -5.65 -13.51 1.15
N GLU A 63 -4.69 -14.20 0.58
CA GLU A 63 -4.76 -15.65 0.50
C GLU A 63 -4.85 -16.25 1.91
N LYS A 64 -5.54 -17.38 2.04
CA LYS A 64 -5.72 -18.06 3.34
C LYS A 64 -4.39 -18.40 4.01
N ALA A 65 -3.39 -18.77 3.21
CA ALA A 65 -2.04 -19.12 3.67
C ALA A 65 -1.24 -17.93 4.21
N GLN A 66 -1.52 -16.71 3.75
CA GLN A 66 -0.77 -15.52 4.11
C GLN A 66 -1.29 -14.93 5.43
N PRO A 67 -0.44 -14.40 6.33
CA PRO A 67 -0.92 -13.67 7.50
C PRO A 67 -1.53 -12.32 7.09
N CYS A 68 -2.53 -11.88 7.85
CA CYS A 68 -3.03 -10.51 7.81
C CYS A 68 -2.07 -9.66 8.64
N CYS A 69 -1.53 -8.58 8.08
CA CYS A 69 -0.53 -7.78 8.76
C CYS A 69 -0.92 -6.30 8.79
N GLU A 70 -0.67 -5.67 9.93
CA GLU A 70 -1.00 -4.28 10.22
C GLU A 70 0.17 -3.55 10.88
N TRP A 71 0.32 -2.25 10.60
CA TRP A 71 1.30 -1.38 11.23
C TRP A 71 0.69 -0.04 11.61
N GLU A 72 0.45 0.14 12.91
CA GLU A 72 0.08 1.42 13.51
C GLU A 72 1.12 2.51 13.20
N GLN A 73 2.40 2.19 13.40
CA GLN A 73 3.50 3.14 13.28
C GLN A 73 3.83 3.55 11.84
N LEU A 74 3.35 2.79 10.84
CA LEU A 74 3.56 3.08 9.42
C LEU A 74 2.31 3.69 8.79
N ASN A 75 1.77 4.73 9.42
CA ASN A 75 0.54 5.40 8.96
C ASN A 75 -0.67 4.44 8.84
N TYR A 76 -0.89 3.59 9.85
CA TYR A 76 -2.04 2.69 9.88
C TYR A 76 -2.11 1.81 8.63
N TYR A 77 -0.99 1.21 8.25
CA TYR A 77 -0.84 0.44 7.02
C TYR A 77 -1.29 -1.01 7.20
N VAL A 78 -1.83 -1.62 6.14
CA VAL A 78 -2.17 -3.04 6.09
C VAL A 78 -1.57 -3.70 4.85
N LYS A 79 -1.19 -4.97 4.96
CA LYS A 79 -0.79 -5.81 3.82
C LYS A 79 -1.10 -7.28 4.09
N CYS A 80 -1.02 -8.07 3.03
CA CYS A 80 -0.82 -9.50 3.15
C CYS A 80 0.66 -9.77 3.40
N GLY A 81 0.96 -10.61 4.37
CA GLY A 81 2.33 -11.08 4.59
C GLY A 81 2.75 -12.14 3.58
N SER A 82 3.84 -12.82 3.94
CA SER A 82 4.43 -13.97 3.28
C SER A 82 4.31 -15.21 4.17
N THR A 83 4.23 -16.41 3.57
CA THR A 83 4.33 -17.68 4.30
C THR A 83 5.74 -17.94 4.83
N VAL A 84 6.74 -17.25 4.29
CA VAL A 84 8.16 -17.42 4.65
C VAL A 84 8.60 -16.37 5.68
N THR A 85 8.34 -15.08 5.43
CA THR A 85 8.79 -13.98 6.29
C THR A 85 7.70 -13.47 7.25
N GLY A 86 6.49 -14.01 7.14
CA GLY A 86 5.35 -13.55 7.92
C GLY A 86 5.00 -12.11 7.54
N CYS A 87 4.96 -11.22 8.53
CA CYS A 87 4.65 -9.81 8.28
C CYS A 87 5.87 -8.96 7.91
N LEU A 88 7.09 -9.48 8.02
CA LEU A 88 8.32 -8.74 7.68
C LEU A 88 8.41 -8.51 6.18
#